data_AF-A0A524IFH8-F1
#
_entry.id   AF-A0A524IFH8-F1
#
_cell.length_a   1.000
_cell.length_b   1.000
_cell.length_c   1.000
_cell.angle_alpha   90.00
_cell.angle_beta   90.00
_cell.angle_gamma   90.00
#
_symmetry.space_group_name_H-M   'P 1'
#
loop_
_entity.id
_entity.type
_entity.pdbx_description
1 polymer ?
#
loop_
_entity_poly.entity_id
_entity_poly.type
_entity_poly.pdbx_seq_one_letter_code
_entity_poly.pdbx_strand_id
1 'polypeptide(L)'
;MNHPLRFLLLLLPAVILATTSFAREDHRAFSDLQFEECAECHIGEGVPPNHGGGWLKEHRIPAASPSRNCSECHGMSWCQDCHKGGGIQASLSRSQWKRDIEPESHRSDWISIHPIQAQSNPQRCQRCHEAKFCSDCHGRLNVSSLTIRGHAQSGSTQAYITAFPDQHAAEARRNLASCQSCHPEGNVCLTCHSAKLGLRVNPHPRDFKGSRIQSRSNNRSCRVCHDS
;
A
#
# COMPACT_ATOMS: atom_id res chain seq x y z
N MET A 1 -45.93 -15.04 51.12
CA MET A 1 -45.27 -14.25 50.06
C MET A 1 -44.31 -15.12 49.27
N ASN A 2 -44.43 -15.13 47.93
CA ASN A 2 -43.36 -15.37 46.95
C ASN A 2 -42.66 -16.75 46.87
N HIS A 3 -43.37 -17.86 47.05
CA HIS A 3 -42.85 -19.19 46.64
C HIS A 3 -42.50 -19.32 45.13
N PRO A 4 -43.32 -18.87 44.15
CA PRO A 4 -42.95 -19.02 42.73
C PRO A 4 -41.71 -18.18 42.37
N LEU A 5 -41.53 -17.03 43.02
CA LEU A 5 -40.36 -16.16 42.79
C LEU A 5 -39.05 -16.83 43.21
N ARG A 6 -39.05 -17.61 44.30
CA ARG A 6 -37.87 -18.39 44.73
C ARG A 6 -37.52 -19.51 43.76
N PHE A 7 -38.53 -20.19 43.19
CA PHE A 7 -38.30 -21.20 42.16
C PHE A 7 -37.74 -20.58 40.87
N LEU A 8 -38.29 -19.43 40.46
CA LEU A 8 -37.79 -18.66 39.32
C LEU A 8 -36.32 -18.23 39.52
N LEU A 9 -35.97 -17.72 40.70
CA LEU A 9 -34.62 -17.28 41.04
C LEU A 9 -33.58 -18.41 41.15
N LEU A 10 -34.00 -19.64 41.45
CA LEU A 10 -33.11 -20.81 41.46
C LEU A 10 -32.93 -21.42 40.07
N LEU A 11 -33.97 -21.36 39.21
CA LEU A 11 -33.90 -21.86 37.84
C LEU A 11 -33.25 -20.88 36.87
N LEU A 12 -33.38 -19.55 37.07
CA LEU A 12 -32.76 -18.54 36.22
C LEU A 12 -31.24 -18.75 36.00
N PRO A 13 -30.40 -18.90 37.05
CA PRO A 13 -28.96 -19.12 36.85
C PRO A 13 -28.66 -20.43 36.14
N ALA A 14 -29.43 -21.50 36.36
CA ALA A 14 -29.27 -22.77 35.65
C ALA A 14 -29.60 -22.63 34.15
N VAL A 15 -30.66 -21.89 33.80
CA VAL A 15 -31.02 -21.58 32.41
C VAL A 15 -30.00 -20.65 31.76
N ILE A 16 -29.47 -19.66 32.50
CA ILE A 16 -28.42 -18.74 32.01
C ILE A 16 -27.09 -19.49 31.79
N LEU A 17 -26.70 -20.43 32.66
CA LEU A 17 -25.56 -21.31 32.39
C LEU A 17 -25.82 -22.16 31.14
N ALA A 18 -27.01 -22.77 31.01
CA ALA A 18 -27.35 -23.58 29.84
C ALA A 18 -27.35 -22.80 28.51
N THR A 19 -27.79 -21.53 28.49
CA THR A 19 -27.78 -20.69 27.28
C THR A 19 -26.45 -20.02 26.98
N THR A 20 -25.56 -19.89 27.97
CA THR A 20 -24.17 -19.41 27.76
C THR A 20 -23.20 -20.54 27.41
N SER A 21 -23.64 -21.81 27.44
CA SER A 21 -22.85 -22.99 27.05
C SER A 21 -22.81 -23.28 25.55
N PHE A 22 -23.07 -22.30 24.67
CA PHE A 22 -22.41 -22.29 23.35
C PHE A 22 -20.94 -21.92 23.56
N ALA A 23 -20.17 -22.89 24.07
CA ALA A 23 -18.73 -22.81 24.08
C ALA A 23 -18.25 -22.63 22.63
N ARG A 24 -17.36 -21.67 22.38
CA ARG A 24 -16.64 -21.60 21.12
C ARG A 24 -15.88 -22.92 20.96
N GLU A 25 -16.30 -23.73 20.00
CA GLU A 25 -15.74 -25.06 19.77
C GLU A 25 -14.25 -24.91 19.41
N ASP A 26 -13.36 -25.75 19.96
CA ASP A 26 -11.93 -25.68 19.66
C ASP A 26 -11.67 -26.27 18.28
N HIS A 27 -11.58 -25.39 17.27
CA HIS A 27 -11.45 -25.80 15.87
C HIS A 27 -10.16 -26.56 15.57
N ARG A 28 -9.17 -26.55 16.49
CA ARG A 28 -7.96 -27.37 16.38
C ARG A 28 -8.25 -28.87 16.35
N ALA A 29 -9.34 -29.33 16.97
CA ALA A 29 -9.74 -30.74 16.91
C ALA A 29 -10.15 -31.18 15.49
N PHE A 30 -10.43 -30.22 14.61
CA PHE A 30 -10.89 -30.43 13.24
C PHE A 30 -9.84 -30.01 12.19
N SER A 31 -8.60 -29.69 12.60
CA SER A 31 -7.56 -29.20 11.68
C SER A 31 -7.09 -30.24 10.65
N ASP A 32 -7.38 -31.53 10.87
CA ASP A 32 -7.05 -32.63 9.97
C ASP A 32 -8.20 -32.99 8.99
N LEU A 33 -9.39 -32.38 9.14
CA LEU A 33 -10.53 -32.63 8.24
C LEU A 33 -10.25 -32.12 6.81
N GLN A 34 -10.86 -32.80 5.83
CA GLN A 34 -10.85 -32.34 4.44
C GLN A 34 -11.79 -31.15 4.25
N PHE A 35 -11.56 -30.38 3.18
CA PHE A 35 -12.30 -29.14 2.93
C PHE A 35 -13.80 -29.38 2.76
N GLU A 36 -14.17 -30.50 2.16
CA GLU A 36 -15.54 -30.97 1.95
C GLU A 36 -16.26 -31.26 3.27
N GLU A 37 -15.54 -31.77 4.27
CA GLU A 37 -16.06 -32.09 5.61
C GLU A 37 -16.27 -30.81 6.43
N CYS A 38 -15.34 -29.87 6.34
CA CYS A 38 -15.49 -28.51 6.90
C CYS A 38 -16.71 -27.77 6.32
N ALA A 39 -17.05 -28.04 5.06
CA ALA A 39 -18.19 -27.39 4.40
C ALA A 39 -19.53 -27.80 5.01
N GLU A 40 -19.66 -28.98 5.64
CA GLU A 40 -20.91 -29.45 6.25
C GLU A 40 -21.37 -28.55 7.41
N CYS A 41 -20.44 -28.05 8.23
CA CYS A 41 -20.74 -27.15 9.34
C CYS A 41 -20.71 -25.66 8.93
N HIS A 42 -20.00 -25.30 7.86
CA HIS A 42 -19.83 -23.91 7.40
C HIS A 42 -20.68 -23.53 6.18
N ILE A 43 -21.77 -24.26 5.89
CA ILE A 43 -22.71 -23.94 4.79
C ILE A 43 -23.28 -22.52 4.98
N GLY A 44 -22.75 -21.57 4.21
CA GLY A 44 -23.22 -20.18 4.20
C GLY A 44 -22.45 -19.21 5.12
N GLU A 45 -21.47 -19.67 5.89
CA GLU A 45 -20.64 -18.81 6.77
C GLU A 45 -19.72 -17.83 5.99
N GLY A 46 -19.70 -17.93 4.66
CA GLY A 46 -18.99 -16.97 3.81
C GLY A 46 -17.47 -16.99 3.97
N VAL A 47 -16.91 -17.98 4.68
CA VAL A 47 -15.47 -18.27 4.72
C VAL A 47 -15.04 -18.62 3.30
N PRO A 48 -14.39 -17.72 2.55
CA PRO A 48 -14.02 -18.03 1.19
C PRO A 48 -12.80 -18.97 1.27
N PRO A 49 -12.77 -20.11 0.56
CA PRO A 49 -11.52 -20.81 0.30
C PRO A 49 -10.63 -19.88 -0.52
N ASN A 50 -9.83 -19.08 0.17
CA ASN A 50 -8.81 -18.20 -0.39
C ASN A 50 -7.64 -19.00 -1.02
N HIS A 51 -7.70 -20.32 -0.95
CA HIS A 51 -6.93 -21.35 -1.68
C HIS A 51 -6.96 -21.27 -3.22
N GLY A 52 -7.55 -20.23 -3.82
CA GLY A 52 -7.47 -20.00 -5.27
C GLY A 52 -6.03 -19.72 -5.74
N GLY A 53 -5.78 -19.84 -7.05
CA GLY A 53 -4.45 -19.65 -7.65
C GLY A 53 -3.80 -18.27 -7.41
N GLY A 54 -4.59 -17.27 -6.96
CA GLY A 54 -4.10 -15.95 -6.51
C GLY A 54 -3.45 -15.92 -5.12
N TRP A 55 -3.49 -17.03 -4.35
CA TRP A 55 -3.08 -17.11 -2.94
C TRP A 55 -1.75 -16.39 -2.65
N LEU A 56 -0.71 -16.62 -3.46
CA LEU A 56 0.62 -16.00 -3.29
C LEU A 56 0.60 -14.46 -3.31
N LYS A 57 -0.30 -13.83 -4.07
CA LYS A 57 -0.43 -12.36 -4.15
C LYS A 57 -1.36 -11.80 -3.06
N GLU A 58 -2.38 -12.56 -2.69
CA GLU A 58 -3.57 -12.06 -1.98
C GLU A 58 -3.58 -12.36 -0.48
N HIS A 59 -2.99 -13.47 -0.03
CA HIS A 59 -3.03 -13.89 1.39
C HIS A 59 -2.50 -12.85 2.38
N ARG A 60 -1.65 -11.92 1.92
CA ARG A 60 -1.16 -10.80 2.75
C ARG A 60 -2.30 -9.94 3.32
N ILE A 61 -3.45 -9.86 2.65
CA ILE A 61 -4.60 -9.07 3.07
C ILE A 61 -5.30 -9.73 4.28
N PRO A 62 -5.81 -10.98 4.20
CA PRO A 62 -6.34 -11.66 5.38
C PRO A 62 -5.27 -11.92 6.45
N ALA A 63 -4.02 -12.20 6.10
CA ALA A 63 -2.94 -12.38 7.09
C ALA A 63 -2.61 -11.11 7.89
N ALA A 64 -2.80 -9.92 7.31
CA ALA A 64 -2.68 -8.64 8.02
C ALA A 64 -3.97 -8.26 8.80
N SER A 65 -5.06 -9.02 8.64
CA SER A 65 -6.32 -8.71 9.33
C SER A 65 -6.23 -8.97 10.85
N PRO A 66 -6.87 -8.12 11.67
CA PRO A 66 -7.17 -8.45 13.06
C PRO A 66 -8.04 -9.71 13.19
N SER A 67 -8.93 -9.96 12.23
CA SER A 67 -9.87 -11.09 12.19
C SER A 67 -9.33 -12.37 11.55
N ARG A 68 -8.01 -12.50 11.37
CA ARG A 68 -7.40 -13.67 10.74
C ARG A 68 -7.66 -14.93 11.58
N ASN A 69 -8.17 -15.98 10.94
CA ASN A 69 -8.52 -17.27 11.53
C ASN A 69 -7.65 -18.43 11.00
N CYS A 70 -6.54 -18.14 10.29
CA CYS A 70 -5.70 -19.16 9.66
C CYS A 70 -5.20 -20.23 10.63
N SER A 71 -4.97 -19.88 11.90
CA SER A 71 -4.51 -20.79 12.95
C SER A 71 -5.60 -21.66 13.58
N GLU A 72 -6.86 -21.51 13.16
CA GLU A 72 -7.93 -22.44 13.53
C GLU A 72 -7.81 -23.75 12.71
N CYS A 73 -7.31 -23.66 11.47
CA CYS A 73 -7.11 -24.81 10.57
C CYS A 73 -5.63 -25.16 10.31
N HIS A 74 -4.73 -24.18 10.24
CA HIS A 74 -3.33 -24.40 9.83
C HIS A 74 -2.32 -24.25 10.98
N GLY A 75 -1.41 -25.22 11.06
CA GLY A 75 -0.23 -25.13 11.91
C GLY A 75 0.72 -24.00 11.50
N MET A 76 1.48 -23.48 12.46
CA MET A 76 2.50 -22.45 12.23
C MET A 76 3.62 -22.89 11.26
N SER A 77 3.80 -24.20 11.05
CA SER A 77 4.68 -24.80 10.04
C SER A 77 4.32 -24.34 8.62
N TRP A 78 3.05 -24.40 8.24
CA TRP A 78 2.57 -24.05 6.90
C TRP A 78 2.94 -22.61 6.48
N CYS A 79 2.86 -21.66 7.42
CA CYS A 79 3.35 -20.29 7.21
C CYS A 79 4.86 -20.25 6.94
N GLN A 80 5.63 -21.09 7.63
CA GLN A 80 7.09 -21.16 7.54
C GLN A 80 7.58 -21.93 6.31
N ASP A 81 6.81 -22.88 5.80
CA ASP A 81 7.15 -23.66 4.60
C ASP A 81 7.35 -22.75 3.38
N CYS A 82 6.57 -21.66 3.30
CA CYS A 82 6.80 -20.57 2.36
C CYS A 82 7.74 -19.50 2.92
N HIS A 83 7.44 -18.86 4.06
CA HIS A 83 8.18 -17.66 4.50
C HIS A 83 9.62 -17.90 4.98
N LYS A 84 9.92 -19.12 5.45
CA LYS A 84 11.26 -19.61 5.80
C LYS A 84 11.78 -20.68 4.82
N GLY A 85 10.97 -21.11 3.84
CA GLY A 85 11.36 -21.96 2.71
C GLY A 85 11.34 -23.48 2.95
N GLY A 86 10.66 -23.96 4.00
CA GLY A 86 10.65 -25.38 4.39
C GLY A 86 9.99 -26.37 3.42
N GLY A 87 9.05 -25.95 2.56
CA GLY A 87 8.18 -26.91 1.85
C GLY A 87 8.00 -26.74 0.33
N ILE A 88 8.58 -25.70 -0.29
CA ILE A 88 8.29 -25.34 -1.70
C ILE A 88 9.53 -25.27 -2.61
N GLN A 89 10.63 -25.95 -2.25
CA GLN A 89 11.94 -25.84 -2.90
C GLN A 89 12.50 -24.40 -3.01
N ALA A 90 11.95 -23.45 -2.25
CA ALA A 90 12.41 -22.07 -2.24
C ALA A 90 13.78 -21.94 -1.56
N SER A 91 14.57 -20.97 -2.00
CA SER A 91 15.91 -20.74 -1.45
C SER A 91 15.83 -20.31 0.03
N LEU A 92 16.18 -21.24 0.93
CA LEU A 92 16.30 -21.03 2.38
C LEU A 92 17.19 -19.83 2.77
N SER A 93 18.06 -19.39 1.87
CA SER A 93 18.97 -18.24 2.08
C SER A 93 18.26 -16.88 2.12
N ARG A 94 16.98 -16.79 1.74
CA ARG A 94 16.21 -15.54 1.72
C ARG A 94 14.79 -15.77 2.21
N SER A 95 14.31 -14.90 3.09
CA SER A 95 12.89 -14.89 3.45
C SER A 95 12.04 -14.62 2.22
N GLN A 96 10.98 -15.43 2.04
CA GLN A 96 9.98 -15.19 0.99
C GLN A 96 8.91 -14.17 1.43
N TRP A 97 9.01 -13.64 2.66
CA TRP A 97 8.21 -12.50 3.08
C TRP A 97 8.62 -11.25 2.29
N LYS A 98 7.80 -10.87 1.31
CA LYS A 98 7.92 -9.61 0.58
C LYS A 98 6.76 -8.70 0.97
N ARG A 99 7.06 -7.61 1.70
CA ARG A 99 6.09 -6.55 1.99
C ARG A 99 5.59 -5.89 0.69
N ASP A 100 6.53 -5.70 -0.23
CA ASP A 100 6.32 -5.18 -1.56
C ASP A 100 6.59 -6.29 -2.57
N ILE A 101 5.50 -6.86 -3.10
CA ILE A 101 5.55 -7.85 -4.16
C ILE A 101 5.94 -7.13 -5.46
N GLU A 102 6.82 -7.76 -6.23
CA GLU A 102 7.19 -7.33 -7.58
C GLU A 102 5.92 -7.15 -8.44
N PRO A 103 5.58 -5.93 -8.89
CA PRO A 103 4.38 -5.68 -9.67
C PRO A 103 4.41 -6.43 -10.99
N GLU A 104 3.23 -6.77 -11.54
CA GLU A 104 3.08 -7.42 -12.85
C GLU A 104 3.60 -6.58 -14.04
N SER A 105 3.91 -5.31 -13.79
CA SER A 105 4.64 -4.45 -14.72
C SER A 105 6.12 -4.83 -14.87
N HIS A 106 6.70 -5.58 -13.93
CA HIS A 106 8.02 -6.16 -14.07
C HIS A 106 7.91 -7.39 -14.95
N ARG A 107 8.26 -7.19 -16.22
CA ARG A 107 8.26 -8.20 -17.29
C ARG A 107 9.52 -8.02 -18.13
N SER A 108 9.95 -9.08 -18.80
CA SER A 108 11.20 -9.09 -19.58
C SER A 108 11.26 -8.00 -20.66
N ASP A 109 10.11 -7.60 -21.20
CA ASP A 109 9.93 -6.54 -22.17
C ASP A 109 9.52 -5.18 -21.55
N TRP A 110 9.77 -4.93 -20.26
CA TRP A 110 9.39 -3.71 -19.51
C TRP A 110 9.50 -2.39 -20.29
N ILE A 111 10.56 -2.23 -21.11
CA ILE A 111 10.81 -1.06 -21.95
C ILE A 111 9.60 -0.72 -22.84
N SER A 112 8.81 -1.70 -23.30
CA SER A 112 7.64 -1.51 -24.16
C SER A 112 6.49 -0.76 -23.47
N ILE A 113 6.30 -1.00 -22.16
CA ILE A 113 5.22 -0.38 -21.37
C ILE A 113 5.70 0.74 -20.43
N HIS A 114 7.01 0.84 -20.21
CA HIS A 114 7.64 1.80 -19.31
C HIS A 114 7.14 3.25 -19.53
N PRO A 115 7.09 3.82 -20.77
CA PRO A 115 6.65 5.20 -20.96
C PRO A 115 5.23 5.47 -20.45
N ILE A 116 4.32 4.51 -20.62
CA ILE A 116 2.91 4.61 -20.19
C ILE A 116 2.81 4.58 -18.65
N GLN A 117 3.58 3.70 -18.00
CA GLN A 117 3.58 3.58 -16.54
C GLN A 117 4.28 4.78 -15.88
N ALA A 118 5.41 5.24 -16.45
CA ALA A 118 6.13 6.41 -15.98
C ALA A 118 5.35 7.72 -16.16
N GLN A 119 4.56 7.85 -17.24
CA GLN A 119 3.69 9.02 -17.45
C GLN A 119 2.47 9.02 -16.53
N SER A 120 1.87 7.85 -16.28
CA SER A 120 0.60 7.76 -15.53
C SER A 120 0.77 7.91 -14.01
N ASN A 121 1.76 7.25 -13.39
CA ASN A 121 2.03 7.38 -11.96
C ASN A 121 3.47 6.96 -11.60
N PRO A 122 4.46 7.84 -11.77
CA PRO A 122 5.86 7.52 -11.46
C PRO A 122 6.15 7.39 -9.96
N GLN A 123 5.22 7.81 -9.08
CA GLN A 123 5.37 7.65 -7.62
C GLN A 123 5.17 6.20 -7.16
N ARG A 124 4.47 5.36 -7.95
CA ARG A 124 4.38 3.91 -7.69
C ARG A 124 5.77 3.25 -7.67
N CYS A 125 6.67 3.69 -8.54
CA CYS A 125 8.05 3.20 -8.60
C CYS A 125 8.82 3.51 -7.30
N GLN A 126 8.60 4.69 -6.71
CA GLN A 126 9.28 5.15 -5.48
C GLN A 126 8.96 4.33 -4.22
N ARG A 127 8.02 3.37 -4.29
CA ARG A 127 7.78 2.41 -3.20
C ARG A 127 8.91 1.39 -3.07
N CYS A 128 9.56 1.04 -4.18
CA CYS A 128 10.58 -0.02 -4.25
C CYS A 128 11.92 0.48 -4.80
N HIS A 129 11.91 1.54 -5.63
CA HIS A 129 13.08 2.07 -6.32
C HIS A 129 13.39 3.50 -5.86
N GLU A 130 14.67 3.79 -5.63
CA GLU A 130 15.11 5.16 -5.38
C GLU A 130 15.06 6.01 -6.66
N ALA A 131 14.93 7.34 -6.53
CA ALA A 131 14.92 8.25 -7.68
C ALA A 131 16.18 8.13 -8.57
N LYS A 132 17.31 7.70 -7.99
CA LYS A 132 18.56 7.40 -8.69
C LYS A 132 18.44 6.27 -9.72
N PHE A 133 17.52 5.31 -9.52
CA PHE A 133 17.29 4.23 -10.49
C PHE A 133 16.89 4.79 -11.87
N CYS A 134 16.08 5.84 -11.89
CA CYS A 134 15.62 6.51 -13.10
C CYS A 134 16.81 7.09 -13.90
N SER A 135 17.71 7.84 -13.24
CA SER A 135 18.89 8.42 -13.89
C SER A 135 19.88 7.37 -14.33
N ASP A 136 20.09 6.32 -13.54
CA ASP A 136 21.08 5.28 -13.85
C ASP A 136 20.64 4.41 -15.03
N CYS A 137 19.34 4.06 -15.10
CA CYS A 137 18.78 3.31 -16.23
C CYS A 137 18.81 4.14 -17.53
N HIS A 138 18.31 5.37 -17.48
CA HIS A 138 18.29 6.25 -18.66
C HIS A 138 19.69 6.65 -19.12
N GLY A 139 20.64 6.83 -18.20
CA GLY A 139 22.05 7.07 -18.52
C GLY A 139 22.70 5.89 -19.25
N ARG A 140 22.47 4.64 -18.79
CA ARG A 140 22.98 3.43 -19.47
C ARG A 140 22.42 3.26 -20.89
N LEU A 141 21.15 3.61 -21.10
CA LEU A 141 20.48 3.52 -22.40
C LEU A 141 20.66 4.78 -23.25
N ASN A 142 21.42 5.78 -22.78
CA ASN A 142 21.61 7.10 -23.40
C ASN A 142 20.28 7.80 -23.80
N VAL A 143 19.22 7.60 -23.01
CA VAL A 143 17.90 8.19 -23.24
C VAL A 143 17.87 9.59 -22.62
N SER A 144 18.27 10.58 -23.41
CA SER A 144 18.26 12.00 -23.02
C SER A 144 16.85 12.63 -23.04
N SER A 145 15.92 12.07 -23.84
CA SER A 145 14.56 12.58 -23.97
C SER A 145 13.59 11.91 -23.00
N LEU A 146 13.43 12.53 -21.83
CA LEU A 146 12.51 12.10 -20.77
C LEU A 146 11.30 13.06 -20.70
N THR A 147 10.08 12.58 -20.55
CA THR A 147 8.87 13.38 -20.82
C THR A 147 7.87 13.45 -19.66
N ILE A 148 7.39 14.60 -19.15
CA ILE A 148 7.96 15.97 -18.98
C ILE A 148 8.62 16.58 -20.24
N ARG A 149 7.89 16.52 -21.36
CA ARG A 149 8.21 16.81 -22.79
C ARG A 149 9.66 17.20 -23.21
N GLY A 150 10.67 16.42 -22.83
CA GLY A 150 12.09 16.61 -23.18
C GLY A 150 12.94 17.18 -22.04
N HIS A 151 12.51 16.95 -20.80
CA HIS A 151 12.92 17.57 -19.52
C HIS A 151 13.06 19.11 -19.54
N ALA A 152 12.47 19.77 -20.54
CA ALA A 152 12.67 21.17 -20.91
C ALA A 152 14.14 21.53 -21.19
N GLN A 153 14.54 21.39 -22.47
CA GLN A 153 15.89 21.66 -22.99
C GLN A 153 16.42 23.06 -22.59
N SER A 154 17.47 23.22 -21.78
CA SER A 154 18.10 22.27 -20.84
C SER A 154 18.94 23.04 -19.81
N GLY A 155 18.59 22.98 -18.52
CA GLY A 155 19.54 23.30 -17.43
C GLY A 155 19.06 24.26 -16.34
N SER A 156 17.97 25.03 -16.54
CA SER A 156 17.40 25.87 -15.48
C SER A 156 15.88 25.86 -15.48
N THR A 157 15.29 25.89 -14.28
CA THR A 157 13.82 25.99 -14.08
C THR A 157 13.25 27.26 -14.71
N GLN A 158 14.04 28.33 -14.75
CA GLN A 158 13.71 29.59 -15.44
C GLN A 158 13.41 29.38 -16.93
N ALA A 159 14.22 28.61 -17.67
CA ALA A 159 14.00 28.39 -19.10
C ALA A 159 12.63 27.78 -19.40
N TYR A 160 12.16 26.85 -18.55
CA TYR A 160 10.82 26.25 -18.68
C TYR A 160 9.69 27.26 -18.43
N ILE A 161 9.81 28.10 -17.39
CA ILE A 161 8.82 29.15 -17.08
C ILE A 161 8.78 30.20 -18.21
N THR A 162 9.92 30.59 -18.77
CA THR A 162 9.98 31.57 -19.86
C THR A 162 9.44 31.01 -21.19
N ALA A 163 9.75 29.76 -21.52
CA ALA A 163 9.29 29.14 -22.76
C ALA A 163 7.80 28.75 -22.72
N PHE A 164 7.27 28.40 -21.54
CA PHE A 164 5.90 27.88 -21.39
C PHE A 164 5.19 28.42 -20.11
N PRO A 165 4.99 29.73 -19.97
CA PRO A 165 4.54 30.37 -18.73
C PRO A 165 3.20 29.82 -18.21
N ASP A 166 2.20 29.71 -19.07
CA ASP A 166 0.87 29.20 -18.68
C ASP A 166 0.88 27.69 -18.43
N GLN A 167 1.80 26.95 -19.06
CA GLN A 167 1.85 25.48 -18.96
C GLN A 167 2.53 25.04 -17.66
N HIS A 168 3.54 25.78 -17.16
CA HIS A 168 4.17 25.46 -15.88
C HIS A 168 3.15 25.40 -14.74
N ALA A 169 2.31 26.44 -14.62
CA ALA A 169 1.28 26.51 -13.60
C ALA A 169 0.18 25.45 -13.81
N ALA A 170 -0.22 25.19 -15.05
CA ALA A 170 -1.21 24.14 -15.37
C ALA A 170 -0.69 22.74 -15.02
N GLU A 171 0.54 22.40 -15.38
CA GLU A 171 1.12 21.07 -15.16
C GLU A 171 1.43 20.81 -13.69
N ALA A 172 1.98 21.81 -12.98
CA ALA A 172 2.18 21.73 -11.53
C ALA A 172 0.86 21.52 -10.77
N ARG A 173 -0.24 22.14 -11.22
CA ARG A 173 -1.58 21.92 -10.65
C ARG A 173 -2.16 20.54 -11.00
N ARG A 174 -1.88 20.00 -12.20
CA ARG A 174 -2.35 18.66 -12.59
C ARG A 174 -1.65 17.55 -11.83
N ASN A 175 -0.32 17.57 -11.75
CA ASN A 175 0.46 16.52 -11.10
C ASN A 175 1.85 17.00 -10.64
N LEU A 176 1.91 17.87 -9.62
CA LEU A 176 3.16 18.28 -8.96
C LEU A 176 4.07 17.11 -8.62
N ALA A 177 3.49 16.00 -8.15
CA ALA A 177 4.23 14.82 -7.74
C ALA A 177 5.03 14.19 -8.89
N SER A 178 4.65 14.39 -10.16
CA SER A 178 5.41 13.87 -11.32
C SER A 178 6.84 14.44 -11.37
N CYS A 179 6.99 15.75 -11.12
CA CYS A 179 8.29 16.41 -11.02
C CYS A 179 9.09 15.89 -9.82
N GLN A 180 8.41 15.62 -8.70
CA GLN A 180 9.01 15.09 -7.47
C GLN A 180 9.49 13.64 -7.60
N SER A 181 9.10 12.92 -8.66
CA SER A 181 9.62 11.59 -8.93
C SER A 181 11.11 11.58 -9.24
N CYS A 182 11.64 12.68 -9.79
CA CYS A 182 13.08 12.91 -10.00
C CYS A 182 13.66 13.98 -9.05
N HIS A 183 12.85 14.94 -8.58
CA HIS A 183 13.26 16.00 -7.64
C HIS A 183 12.54 15.85 -6.28
N PRO A 184 12.83 14.82 -5.47
CA PRO A 184 12.01 14.43 -4.31
C PRO A 184 11.84 15.53 -3.27
N GLU A 185 12.89 16.31 -3.01
CA GLU A 185 12.87 17.41 -2.03
C GLU A 185 12.21 18.69 -2.58
N GLY A 186 11.83 18.73 -3.86
CA GLY A 186 11.26 19.92 -4.50
C GLY A 186 12.24 21.10 -4.60
N ASN A 187 13.55 20.84 -4.50
CA ASN A 187 14.62 21.85 -4.54
C ASN A 187 14.50 22.79 -5.76
N VAL A 188 14.16 22.25 -6.94
CA VAL A 188 13.93 23.02 -8.18
C VAL A 188 12.72 23.98 -8.07
N CYS A 189 11.71 23.64 -7.27
CA CYS A 189 10.54 24.48 -7.02
C CYS A 189 10.89 25.63 -6.05
N LEU A 190 11.67 25.32 -5.00
CA LEU A 190 11.99 26.25 -3.90
C LEU A 190 12.83 27.46 -4.33
N THR A 191 13.50 27.41 -5.50
CA THR A 191 14.15 28.56 -6.14
C THR A 191 13.17 29.72 -6.41
N CYS A 192 11.90 29.42 -6.65
CA CYS A 192 10.86 30.41 -6.91
C CYS A 192 9.75 30.39 -5.85
N HIS A 193 9.37 29.20 -5.38
CA HIS A 193 8.21 28.94 -4.53
C HIS A 193 8.60 28.56 -3.09
N SER A 194 9.38 29.42 -2.43
CA SER A 194 9.76 29.25 -1.02
C SER A 194 9.33 30.45 -0.18
N ALA A 195 8.92 30.20 1.07
CA ALA A 195 8.63 31.26 2.04
C ALA A 195 9.91 31.94 2.58
N LYS A 196 11.07 31.28 2.45
CA LYS A 196 12.34 31.70 3.08
C LYS A 196 13.33 32.28 2.05
N LEU A 197 13.45 31.63 0.89
CA LEU A 197 14.47 31.90 -0.13
C LEU A 197 13.85 32.16 -1.51
N GLY A 198 14.67 32.57 -2.48
CA GLY A 198 14.26 32.66 -3.89
C GLY A 198 13.29 33.81 -4.20
N LEU A 199 12.50 33.67 -5.27
CA LEU A 199 11.57 34.70 -5.75
C LEU A 199 10.28 34.86 -4.92
N ARG A 200 10.06 34.00 -3.91
CA ARG A 200 8.91 34.03 -2.97
C ARG A 200 7.53 34.09 -3.65
N VAL A 201 7.40 33.54 -4.85
CA VAL A 201 6.13 33.41 -5.56
C VAL A 201 5.26 32.39 -4.81
N ASN A 202 4.12 32.82 -4.28
CA ASN A 202 3.22 31.90 -3.56
C ASN A 202 2.67 30.83 -4.54
N PRO A 203 2.97 29.52 -4.36
CA PRO A 203 2.47 28.46 -5.24
C PRO A 203 0.98 28.16 -5.01
N HIS A 204 0.39 28.71 -3.95
CA HIS A 204 -0.94 28.36 -3.49
C HIS A 204 -2.05 29.24 -4.10
N PRO A 205 -3.28 28.70 -4.27
CA PRO A 205 -4.45 29.52 -4.56
C PRO A 205 -4.80 30.45 -3.38
N ARG A 206 -5.58 31.51 -3.66
CA ARG A 206 -5.89 32.58 -2.68
C ARG A 206 -6.45 32.09 -1.34
N ASP A 207 -7.22 30.99 -1.33
CA ASP A 207 -7.89 30.45 -0.14
C ASP A 207 -7.24 29.18 0.45
N PHE A 208 -5.94 28.98 0.20
CA PHE A 208 -5.23 27.77 0.64
C PHE A 208 -5.08 27.67 2.16
N LYS A 209 -5.48 26.51 2.71
CA LYS A 209 -5.49 26.24 4.15
C LYS A 209 -4.31 25.35 4.54
N GLY A 210 -3.14 25.97 4.73
CA GLY A 210 -1.87 25.26 5.01
C GLY A 210 -1.92 24.35 6.24
N SER A 211 -2.68 24.70 7.28
CA SER A 211 -2.89 23.88 8.49
C SER A 211 -3.63 22.55 8.25
N ARG A 212 -4.08 22.28 7.02
CA ARG A 212 -4.71 21.01 6.62
C ARG A 212 -3.88 20.22 5.61
N ILE A 213 -2.60 20.55 5.42
CA ILE A 213 -1.79 19.84 4.42
C ILE A 213 -1.46 18.41 4.84
N GLN A 214 -1.16 18.15 6.12
CA GLN A 214 -0.79 16.80 6.58
C GLN A 214 -1.88 15.75 6.33
N SER A 215 -3.15 16.13 6.45
CA SER A 215 -4.31 15.27 6.17
C SER A 215 -4.66 15.17 4.67
N ARG A 216 -3.89 15.81 3.79
CA ARG A 216 -4.13 15.89 2.34
C ARG A 216 -2.93 15.49 1.48
N SER A 217 -1.71 15.66 1.96
CA SER A 217 -0.46 15.28 1.28
C SER A 217 0.66 15.09 2.29
N ASN A 218 1.47 14.05 2.07
CA ASN A 218 2.70 13.78 2.82
C ASN A 218 3.97 14.08 1.99
N ASN A 219 3.84 14.82 0.88
CA ASN A 219 4.96 15.12 -0.03
C ASN A 219 6.05 15.92 0.70
N ARG A 220 7.33 15.54 0.49
CA ARG A 220 8.49 16.15 1.17
C ARG A 220 8.57 17.66 0.96
N SER A 221 8.33 18.15 -0.26
CA SER A 221 8.35 19.60 -0.55
C SER A 221 7.29 20.41 0.21
N CYS A 222 6.17 19.80 0.61
CA CYS A 222 5.14 20.48 1.40
C CYS A 222 5.60 20.66 2.85
N ARG A 223 6.29 19.65 3.40
CA ARG A 223 6.81 19.65 4.78
C ARG A 223 7.80 20.79 5.04
N VAL A 224 8.68 21.10 4.09
CA VAL A 224 9.63 22.24 4.12
C VAL A 224 9.05 23.57 4.63
N CYS A 225 7.76 23.83 4.41
CA CYS A 225 7.04 25.01 4.92
C CYS A 225 5.84 24.70 5.84
N HIS A 226 5.54 23.43 6.12
CA HIS A 226 4.36 22.97 6.86
C HIS A 226 4.65 21.82 7.84
N ASP A 227 5.81 21.88 8.52
CA ASP A 227 6.21 20.97 9.60
C ASP A 227 5.47 21.26 10.92
N SER A 228 4.15 21.03 10.92
CA SER A 228 3.29 21.00 12.11
C SER A 228 2.25 19.90 12.00
#